data_AF-A0A955SEV6-F1
#
_entry.id   AF-A0A955SEV6-F1
#
_cell.length_a   1.000
_cell.length_b   1.000
_cell.length_c   1.000
_cell.angle_alpha   90.00
_cell.angle_beta   90.00
_cell.angle_gamma   90.00
#
_symmetry.space_group_name_H-M   'P 1'
#
loop_
_entity.id
_entity.type
_entity.pdbx_description
1 polymer ?
#
loop_
_entity_poly.entity_id
_entity_poly.type
_entity_poly.pdbx_seq_one_letter_code
_entity_poly.pdbx_strand_id
1 'polypeptide(L)'
;ENKVYDVMILDLRMPRKDGLEVLEELRKTTSGMSILVVTGLASNEEIDQAAAYGADKILRKPFQLDELLHAVEEISRKSSASSD
;
A
#
# COMPACT_ATOMS: atom_id res chain seq x y z
N GLU A 1 -5.61 20.32 9.50
CA GLU A 1 -6.53 19.26 9.97
C GLU A 1 -5.83 17.92 9.85
N ASN A 2 -5.77 17.12 10.92
CA ASN A 2 -5.31 15.74 10.81
C ASN A 2 -6.49 14.89 10.33
N LYS A 3 -6.50 14.55 9.05
CA LYS A 3 -7.47 13.61 8.48
C LYS A 3 -6.95 12.21 8.71
N VAL A 4 -7.78 11.37 9.32
CA VAL A 4 -7.54 9.93 9.40
C VAL A 4 -7.95 9.35 8.05
N TYR A 5 -7.08 8.56 7.45
CA TYR A 5 -7.34 7.86 6.20
C TYR A 5 -7.38 6.36 6.48
N ASP A 6 -8.38 5.68 5.92
CA ASP A 6 -8.53 4.23 6.10
C ASP A 6 -7.61 3.44 5.15
N VAL A 7 -7.37 3.99 3.95
CA VAL A 7 -6.58 3.38 2.89
C VAL A 7 -5.61 4.38 2.28
N MET A 8 -4.38 3.94 2.05
CA MET A 8 -3.36 4.64 1.29
C MET A 8 -2.94 3.84 0.06
N ILE A 9 -2.82 4.53 -1.07
CA ILE A 9 -2.26 3.98 -2.30
C ILE A 9 -0.86 4.57 -2.49
N LEU A 10 0.17 3.74 -2.56
CA LEU A 10 1.57 4.15 -2.58
C LEU A 10 2.29 3.65 -3.84
N ASP A 11 2.94 4.55 -4.58
CA ASP A 11 3.84 4.17 -5.67
C ASP A 11 5.26 3.93 -5.12
N LEU A 12 5.95 2.90 -5.61
CA LEU A 12 7.37 2.67 -5.29
C LEU A 12 8.29 3.56 -6.11
N ARG A 13 7.87 3.97 -7.32
CA ARG A 13 8.65 4.81 -8.22
C ARG A 13 8.21 6.25 -8.10
N MET A 14 8.82 6.97 -7.18
CA MET A 14 8.60 8.40 -6.98
C MET A 14 9.91 9.18 -7.18
N PRO A 15 9.86 10.38 -7.81
CA PRO A 15 11.07 11.10 -8.22
C PRO A 15 11.90 11.70 -7.08
N ARG A 16 11.35 11.82 -5.87
CA ARG A 16 11.99 12.53 -4.74
C ARG A 16 12.32 11.66 -3.55
N LYS A 17 11.56 10.59 -3.32
CA LYS A 17 11.71 9.70 -2.19
C LYS A 17 11.38 8.28 -2.63
N ASP A 18 12.13 7.30 -2.15
CA ASP A 18 11.85 5.90 -2.46
C ASP A 18 10.56 5.46 -1.77
N GLY A 19 9.64 4.86 -2.52
CA GLY A 19 8.39 4.38 -1.92
C GLY A 19 8.57 3.24 -0.93
N LEU A 20 9.64 2.44 -1.04
CA LEU A 20 9.96 1.41 -0.03
C LEU A 20 10.35 2.06 1.30
N GLU A 21 11.18 3.11 1.27
CA GLU A 21 11.54 3.88 2.46
C GLU A 21 10.29 4.56 3.07
N VAL A 22 9.42 5.12 2.23
CA VAL A 22 8.14 5.70 2.69
C VAL A 22 7.28 4.65 3.37
N LEU A 23 7.16 3.45 2.79
CA LEU A 23 6.37 2.37 3.37
C LEU A 23 6.90 1.97 4.74
N GLU A 24 8.22 1.80 4.86
CA GLU A 24 8.88 1.41 6.11
C GLU A 24 8.68 2.46 7.22
N GLU A 25 8.86 3.74 6.90
CA GLU A 25 8.65 4.84 7.84
C GLU A 25 7.18 4.99 8.27
N LEU A 26 6.25 4.87 7.32
CA LEU A 26 4.82 4.99 7.60
C LEU A 26 4.35 3.85 8.49
N ARG A 27 4.86 2.63 8.31
CA ARG A 27 4.49 1.49 9.14
C ARG A 27 5.04 1.56 10.56
N LYS A 28 6.15 2.26 10.79
CA LYS A 28 6.66 2.56 12.14
C LYS A 28 5.82 3.59 12.89
N THR A 29 5.10 4.46 12.16
CA THR A 29 4.42 5.64 12.73
C THR A 29 2.90 5.55 12.70
N THR A 30 2.34 4.69 11.85
CA THR A 30 0.90 4.56 11.62
C THR A 30 0.48 3.10 11.74
N SER A 31 -0.30 2.79 12.77
CA SER A 31 -1.01 1.52 12.90
C SER A 31 -2.43 1.63 12.34
N GLY A 32 -2.94 0.54 11.75
CA GLY A 32 -4.36 0.41 11.36
C GLY A 32 -4.76 0.94 9.97
N MET A 33 -3.97 1.81 9.33
CA MET A 33 -4.24 2.24 7.95
C MET A 33 -3.88 1.13 6.95
N SER A 34 -4.76 0.78 6.02
CA SER A 34 -4.43 -0.20 4.98
C SER A 34 -3.59 0.43 3.86
N ILE A 35 -2.58 -0.28 3.36
CA ILE A 35 -1.65 0.22 2.34
C ILE A 35 -1.67 -0.69 1.11
N LEU A 36 -2.13 -0.14 -0.02
CA LEU A 36 -2.00 -0.72 -1.35
C LEU A 36 -0.75 -0.15 -2.03
N VAL A 37 0.22 -0.99 -2.32
CA VAL A 37 1.36 -0.60 -3.16
C VAL A 37 0.97 -0.76 -4.62
N VAL A 38 1.28 0.24 -5.43
CA VAL A 38 0.97 0.29 -6.86
C VAL A 38 2.22 0.64 -7.65
N THR A 39 2.83 -0.34 -8.30
CA THR A 39 4.14 -0.15 -8.95
C THR A 39 4.16 -0.75 -10.35
N GLY A 40 4.89 -0.12 -11.28
CA GLY A 40 5.11 -0.68 -12.61
C GLY A 40 6.36 -1.54 -12.65
N LEU A 41 7.51 -0.87 -12.67
CA LEU A 41 8.80 -1.54 -12.71
C LEU A 41 9.28 -1.80 -11.27
N ALA A 42 9.03 -3.01 -10.76
CA ALA A 42 9.59 -3.48 -9.50
C ALA A 42 10.14 -4.89 -9.67
N SER A 43 11.35 -5.12 -9.16
CA SER A 43 11.98 -6.42 -9.05
C SER A 43 11.19 -7.32 -8.08
N ASN A 44 11.40 -8.63 -8.14
CA ASN A 44 10.76 -9.53 -7.18
C ASN A 44 11.24 -9.24 -5.74
N GLU A 45 12.51 -8.85 -5.58
CA GLU A 45 13.06 -8.46 -4.28
C GLU A 45 12.34 -7.23 -3.71
N GLU A 46 12.04 -6.22 -4.53
CA GLU A 46 11.31 -5.03 -4.08
C GLU A 46 9.85 -5.35 -3.72
N ILE A 47 9.23 -6.32 -4.40
CA ILE A 47 7.89 -6.82 -4.07
C ILE A 47 7.92 -7.54 -2.72
N ASP A 48 8.92 -8.40 -2.50
CA ASP A 48 9.11 -9.13 -1.24
C ASP A 48 9.39 -8.17 -0.08
N GLN A 49 10.21 -7.14 -0.32
CA GLN A 49 10.48 -6.07 0.65
C GLN A 49 9.22 -5.27 0.98
N ALA A 50 8.43 -4.88 -0.02
CA ALA A 50 7.17 -4.17 0.22
C ALA A 50 6.21 -5.00 1.08
N ALA A 51 6.10 -6.30 0.83
CA ALA A 51 5.30 -7.20 1.65
C ALA A 51 5.86 -7.29 3.09
N ALA A 52 7.17 -7.46 3.24
CA ALA A 52 7.84 -7.52 4.54
C ALA A 52 7.70 -6.22 5.35
N TYR A 53 7.68 -5.07 4.68
CA TYR A 53 7.48 -3.76 5.29
C TYR A 53 6.02 -3.46 5.61
N GLY A 54 5.08 -4.35 5.27
CA GLY A 54 3.69 -4.26 5.69
C GLY A 54 2.74 -3.67 4.64
N ALA A 55 3.03 -3.80 3.35
CA ALA A 55 2.01 -3.61 2.32
C ALA A 55 0.91 -4.68 2.46
N ASP A 56 -0.36 -4.26 2.51
CA ASP A 56 -1.49 -5.19 2.61
C ASP A 56 -1.78 -5.89 1.28
N LYS A 57 -1.51 -5.19 0.18
CA LYS A 57 -1.62 -5.70 -1.19
C LYS A 57 -0.68 -4.95 -2.10
N ILE A 58 -0.26 -5.61 -3.19
CA ILE A 58 0.57 -5.02 -4.24
C ILE A 58 -0.15 -5.21 -5.58
N LEU A 59 -0.30 -4.13 -6.33
CA LEU A 59 -0.91 -4.11 -7.66
C LEU A 59 0.13 -3.63 -8.68
N ARG A 60 0.35 -4.43 -9.74
CA ARG A 60 1.32 -4.12 -10.80
C ARG A 60 0.69 -3.26 -11.90
N LYS A 61 1.41 -2.24 -12.38
CA LYS A 61 1.05 -1.47 -13.58
C LYS A 61 1.49 -2.23 -14.85
N PRO A 62 0.76 -2.12 -15.97
CA PRO A 62 -0.55 -1.47 -16.08
C PRO A 62 -1.66 -2.33 -15.47
N PHE A 63 -2.68 -1.69 -14.90
CA PHE A 63 -3.88 -2.33 -14.37
C PHE A 63 -5.13 -1.62 -14.90
N GLN A 64 -6.26 -2.32 -14.88
CA GLN A 64 -7.56 -1.72 -15.19
C GLN A 64 -8.13 -1.01 -13.95
N LEU A 65 -9.03 -0.03 -14.17
CA LEU A 65 -9.67 0.68 -13.07
C LEU A 65 -10.41 -0.28 -12.13
N ASP A 66 -11.09 -1.28 -12.68
CA ASP A 66 -11.81 -2.29 -11.90
C ASP A 66 -10.87 -3.13 -11.03
N GLU A 67 -9.65 -3.42 -11.49
CA GLU A 67 -8.65 -4.13 -10.68
C GLU A 67 -8.19 -3.29 -9.49
N LEU A 68 -7.99 -1.98 -9.70
CA LEU A 68 -7.67 -1.05 -8.62
C LEU A 68 -8.80 -0.96 -7.60
N LEU A 69 -10.04 -0.81 -8.07
CA LEU A 69 -11.22 -0.72 -7.20
C LEU A 69 -11.39 -1.99 -6.35
N HIS A 70 -11.30 -3.18 -6.96
CA HIS A 70 -11.34 -4.44 -6.21
C HIS A 70 -10.21 -4.56 -5.19
N ALA A 71 -9.00 -4.12 -5.55
CA ALA A 71 -7.86 -4.15 -4.62
C ALA A 71 -8.07 -3.24 -3.41
N VAL A 72 -8.60 -2.03 -3.62
CA VAL A 72 -8.94 -1.09 -2.54
C VAL A 72 -10.05 -1.65 -1.65
N GLU A 73 -11.11 -2.19 -2.24
CA GLU A 73 -12.21 -2.79 -1.50
C GLU A 73 -11.76 -3.98 -0.64
N GLU A 74 -10.87 -4.82 -1.16
CA GLU A 74 -10.35 -5.98 -0.43
C GLU A 74 -9.58 -5.57 0.82
N ILE A 75 -8.70 -4.58 0.71
CA ILE A 75 -7.89 -4.14 1.85
C ILE A 75 -8.70 -3.26 2.82
N SER A 76 -9.68 -2.49 2.33
CA SER A 76 -10.54 -1.67 3.18
C SER A 76 -11.44 -2.48 4.10
N ARG A 77 -11.79 -3.72 3.74
CA ARG A 77 -12.59 -4.60 4.62
C ARG A 77 -11.77 -5.20 5.77
N LYS A 78 -10.45 -5.31 5.60
CA LYS A 78 -9.56 -5.85 6.65
C LYS A 78 -9.40 -4.90 7.83
N SER A 79 -9.42 -3.58 7.60
CA SER A 79 -9.34 -2.58 8.69
C SER A 79 -10.59 -2.57 9.58
N SER A 80 -11.76 -2.91 9.03
CA SER A 80 -13.02 -3.03 9.80
C SER A 80 -13.18 -4.35 10.55
N ALA A 81 -12.48 -5.42 10.15
CA ALA A 81 -12.66 -6.76 10.71
C ALA A 81 -11.78 -7.06 11.93
N SER A 82 -10.85 -6.17 12.29
CA SER A 82 -9.98 -6.30 13.48
C SER A 82 -10.53 -5.56 14.71
N SER A 83 -11.85 -5.41 14.82
CA SER A 83 -12.52 -4.74 15.95
C SER A 83 -13.58 -5.60 16.67
N ASP A 84 -13.64 -6.91 16.41
CA ASP A 84 -14.42 -7.86 17.22
C ASP A 84 -13.50 -8.88 17.91
#